data_AF-A0AAV9QL47-F1
#
_entry.id   AF-A0AAV9QL47-F1
#
_cell.length_a   1.000
_cell.length_b   1.000
_cell.length_c   1.000
_cell.angle_alpha   90.00
_cell.angle_beta   90.00
_cell.angle_gamma   90.00
#
_symmetry.space_group_name_H-M   'P 1'
#
loop_
_entity.id
_entity.type
_entity.pdbx_description
1 polymer ?
#
loop_
_entity_poly.entity_id
_entity_poly.type
_entity_poly.pdbx_seq_one_letter_code
_entity_poly.pdbx_strand_id
1 'polypeptide(L)'
;MVVDMGGGTVDLCTYILLKLDELQLEEACVGQGGRCGGTWIDRNFHELMEKKFGDSFTQLPTNQTGVGSDFMEKFEKEKRKFSGKSRANKSIEMHLRMPNLNKNDPIIAASYDFSDESVKISAKEMKALIDPVLKKTFLLVLEQKRRTEEAQQGKKRELRTIILCGGLSGCPYVEERFEEFVDEELEGKVDLVYPEYPWSAIVRGAVISGLLKSPVTFRRCRDHLGISVHVPFDRTKHKDEERYICPVQGLRAKGQMLWHVSKGERISANMRRKFEVYAVAEDFDDEEKEDWVVFQDLYGCSEDDAPKRMDEQLVFTATQMKIDLTPVVKSERRRLKSERQPWPENVKFNITLEMRLGSNRGILEVTARRKNTSLGNVVLEYEKGTACSGSLTEEGR
;
A
#
# COMPACT_ATOMS: atom_id res chain seq x y z
N MET A 1 -18.38 -2.56 0.21
CA MET A 1 -16.99 -2.65 -0.29
C MET A 1 -16.83 -1.58 -1.34
N VAL A 2 -15.71 -0.86 -1.33
CA VAL A 2 -15.33 0.09 -2.37
C VAL A 2 -14.24 -0.57 -3.20
N VAL A 3 -14.37 -0.55 -4.53
CA VAL A 3 -13.39 -1.08 -5.49
C VAL A 3 -12.98 0.08 -6.40
N ASP A 4 -11.80 0.64 -6.13
CA ASP A 4 -11.20 1.71 -6.91
C ASP A 4 -10.39 1.11 -8.07
N MET A 5 -10.98 1.12 -9.26
CA MET A 5 -10.38 0.62 -10.49
C MET A 5 -9.66 1.77 -11.22
N GLY A 6 -8.43 2.03 -10.78
CA GLY A 6 -7.58 3.08 -11.32
C GLY A 6 -6.87 2.70 -12.63
N GLY A 7 -5.94 3.57 -13.04
CA GLY A 7 -5.06 3.32 -14.20
C GLY A 7 -4.01 2.24 -13.92
N GLY A 8 -3.27 2.34 -12.82
CA GLY A 8 -2.22 1.38 -12.48
C GLY A 8 -2.69 0.21 -11.62
N THR A 9 -3.53 0.50 -10.64
CA THR A 9 -3.94 -0.43 -9.58
C THR A 9 -5.46 -0.56 -9.51
N VAL A 10 -5.89 -1.67 -8.91
CA VAL A 10 -7.24 -1.82 -8.37
C VAL A 10 -7.10 -1.97 -6.87
N ASP A 11 -7.76 -1.10 -6.09
CA ASP A 11 -7.67 -1.05 -4.63
C ASP A 11 -9.04 -1.29 -4.00
N LEU A 12 -9.10 -2.19 -3.01
CA LEU A 12 -10.33 -2.64 -2.37
C LEU A 12 -10.32 -2.32 -0.89
N CYS A 13 -11.43 -1.80 -0.39
CA CYS A 13 -11.63 -1.59 1.04
C CYS A 13 -13.07 -1.93 1.44
N THR A 14 -13.24 -2.68 2.52
CA THR A 14 -14.56 -3.00 3.06
C THR A 14 -14.82 -2.19 4.31
N TYR A 15 -15.93 -1.47 4.33
CA TYR A 15 -16.37 -0.68 5.48
C TYR A 15 -17.63 -1.27 6.11
N ILE A 16 -17.69 -1.16 7.43
CA ILE A 16 -18.88 -1.36 8.25
C ILE A 16 -19.47 0.02 8.49
N LEU A 17 -20.74 0.18 8.14
CA LEU A 17 -21.51 1.36 8.44
C LEU A 17 -21.90 1.35 9.92
N LEU A 18 -21.39 2.30 10.69
CA LEU A 18 -21.71 2.46 12.11
C LEU A 18 -22.88 3.42 12.32
N LYS A 19 -22.92 4.50 11.55
CA LYS A 19 -23.96 5.56 11.61
C LYS A 19 -24.13 6.21 10.24
N LEU A 20 -25.37 6.53 9.87
CA LEU A 20 -25.71 7.25 8.63
C LEU A 20 -25.73 8.76 8.83
N ASP A 21 -26.45 9.23 9.85
CA ASP A 21 -26.51 10.64 10.21
C ASP A 21 -25.23 11.04 10.93
N GLU A 22 -24.42 11.92 10.33
CA GLU A 22 -22.98 12.04 10.61
C GLU A 22 -22.27 10.72 10.27
N LEU A 23 -22.12 10.45 8.98
CA LEU A 23 -21.56 9.21 8.44
C LEU A 23 -20.33 8.74 9.22
N GLN A 24 -20.43 7.57 9.84
CA GLN A 24 -19.34 6.91 10.55
C GLN A 24 -19.10 5.52 9.98
N LEU A 25 -17.85 5.29 9.57
CA LEU A 25 -17.38 4.07 8.94
C LEU A 25 -16.26 3.44 9.77
N GLU A 26 -16.21 2.12 9.80
CA GLU A 26 -15.08 1.35 10.31
C GLU A 26 -14.58 0.39 9.23
N GLU A 27 -13.27 0.34 9.01
CA GLU A 27 -12.66 -0.68 8.15
C GLU A 27 -12.92 -2.08 8.74
N ALA A 28 -13.56 -2.95 7.96
CA ALA A 28 -13.96 -4.29 8.39
C ALA A 28 -12.75 -5.23 8.52
N CYS A 29 -11.79 -5.09 7.61
CA CYS A 29 -10.51 -5.79 7.56
C CYS A 29 -9.49 -4.93 6.80
N VAL A 30 -8.22 -5.33 6.78
CA VAL A 30 -7.18 -4.62 6.02
C VAL A 30 -7.50 -4.70 4.52
N GLY A 31 -7.55 -3.55 3.85
CA GLY A 31 -7.81 -3.48 2.40
C GLY A 31 -6.73 -4.17 1.56
N GLN A 32 -7.06 -4.41 0.29
CA GLN A 32 -6.20 -5.10 -0.67
C GLN A 32 -5.98 -4.24 -1.92
N GLY A 33 -4.96 -4.58 -2.70
CA GLY A 33 -4.73 -3.95 -3.98
C GLY A 33 -3.99 -4.88 -4.93
N GLY A 34 -4.18 -4.68 -6.22
CA GLY A 34 -3.51 -5.44 -7.26
C GLY A 34 -3.06 -4.57 -8.42
N ARG A 35 -1.93 -4.94 -9.03
CA ARG A 35 -1.45 -4.33 -10.28
C ARG A 35 -2.24 -4.91 -11.45
N CYS A 36 -3.45 -4.40 -11.63
CA CYS A 36 -4.38 -4.79 -12.69
C CYS A 36 -5.32 -3.64 -13.08
N GLY A 37 -4.84 -2.39 -13.08
CA GLY A 37 -5.63 -1.24 -13.55
C GLY A 37 -5.70 -1.12 -15.08
N GLY A 38 -6.29 -0.03 -15.58
CA GLY A 38 -6.48 0.25 -17.01
C GLY A 38 -5.22 0.22 -17.89
N THR A 39 -4.04 0.52 -17.34
CA THR A 39 -2.74 0.45 -18.05
C THR A 39 -2.32 -0.99 -18.35
N TRP A 40 -2.83 -1.98 -17.61
CA TRP A 40 -2.61 -3.38 -17.98
C TRP A 40 -3.36 -3.79 -19.24
N ILE A 41 -4.51 -3.15 -19.51
CA ILE A 41 -5.24 -3.33 -20.76
C ILE A 41 -4.43 -2.73 -21.91
N ASP A 42 -3.77 -1.59 -21.69
CA ASP A 42 -2.88 -0.97 -22.67
C ASP A 42 -1.67 -1.87 -22.98
N ARG A 43 -1.09 -2.52 -21.97
CA ARG A 43 -0.02 -3.51 -22.17
C ARG A 43 -0.50 -4.72 -22.98
N ASN A 44 -1.65 -5.29 -22.63
CA ASN A 44 -2.25 -6.38 -23.39
C ASN A 44 -2.49 -5.97 -24.86
N PHE A 45 -2.85 -4.70 -25.08
CA PHE A 45 -3.06 -4.17 -26.43
C PHE A 45 -1.75 -4.08 -27.21
N HIS A 46 -0.67 -3.57 -26.60
CA HIS A 46 0.66 -3.57 -27.21
C HIS A 46 1.13 -4.99 -27.56
N GLU A 47 0.96 -5.96 -26.65
CA GLU A 47 1.29 -7.36 -26.88
C GLU A 47 0.46 -7.96 -28.04
N LEU A 48 -0.82 -7.58 -28.16
CA LEU A 48 -1.66 -7.98 -29.29
C LEU A 48 -1.14 -7.41 -30.62
N MET A 49 -0.72 -6.15 -30.64
CA MET A 49 -0.19 -5.49 -31.83
C MET A 49 1.14 -6.12 -32.27
N GLU A 50 2.05 -6.36 -31.32
CA GLU A 50 3.31 -7.08 -31.57
C GLU A 50 3.05 -8.49 -32.11
N LYS A 51 2.09 -9.23 -31.53
CA LYS A 51 1.74 -10.56 -32.01
C LYS A 51 1.17 -10.57 -33.43
N LYS A 52 0.43 -9.53 -33.83
CA LYS A 52 -0.20 -9.44 -35.15
C LYS A 52 0.74 -8.94 -36.25
N PHE A 53 1.59 -7.97 -35.92
CA PHE A 53 2.34 -7.20 -36.91
C PHE A 53 3.87 -7.32 -36.76
N GLY A 54 4.33 -7.93 -35.66
CA GLY A 54 5.75 -8.17 -35.37
C GLY A 54 6.58 -6.90 -35.47
N ASP A 55 7.72 -7.02 -36.16
CA ASP A 55 8.67 -5.94 -36.41
C ASP A 55 8.04 -4.69 -37.05
N SER A 56 6.96 -4.85 -37.83
CA SER A 56 6.28 -3.71 -38.47
C SER A 56 5.62 -2.78 -37.45
N PHE A 57 5.27 -3.29 -36.26
CA PHE A 57 4.74 -2.50 -35.16
C PHE A 57 5.85 -2.10 -34.16
N THR A 58 6.73 -3.03 -33.79
CA THR A 58 7.73 -2.80 -32.74
C THR A 58 8.84 -1.82 -33.16
N GLN A 59 9.12 -1.69 -34.45
CA GLN A 59 10.08 -0.72 -34.99
C GLN A 59 9.48 0.68 -35.20
N LEU A 60 8.17 0.87 -34.96
CA LEU A 60 7.57 2.20 -35.06
C LEU A 60 8.09 3.11 -33.94
N PRO A 61 8.26 4.41 -34.22
CA PRO A 61 8.74 5.36 -33.24
C PRO A 61 7.70 5.55 -32.11
N THR A 62 8.19 5.79 -30.89
CA THR A 62 7.36 5.92 -29.68
C THR A 62 6.34 7.06 -29.77
N ASN A 63 6.56 8.07 -30.61
CA ASN A 63 5.56 9.13 -30.83
C ASN A 63 4.31 8.63 -31.60
N GLN A 64 4.36 7.47 -32.24
CA GLN A 64 3.23 6.85 -32.93
C GLN A 64 2.55 5.77 -32.07
N THR A 65 3.31 5.02 -31.28
CA THR A 65 2.78 3.86 -30.54
C THR A 65 2.78 4.04 -29.03
N GLY A 66 3.53 5.01 -28.49
CA GLY A 66 3.65 5.24 -27.06
C GLY A 66 2.50 6.03 -26.44
N VAL A 67 2.56 6.19 -25.12
CA VAL A 67 1.57 6.98 -24.36
C VAL A 67 1.54 8.42 -24.87
N GLY A 68 0.34 8.91 -25.18
CA GLY A 68 0.13 10.25 -25.74
C GLY A 68 0.20 10.32 -27.27
N SER A 69 0.43 9.22 -27.98
CA SER A 69 0.27 9.18 -29.43
C SER A 69 -1.21 9.18 -29.83
N ASP A 70 -1.52 9.65 -31.04
CA ASP A 70 -2.89 9.62 -31.58
C ASP A 70 -3.48 8.20 -31.59
N PHE A 71 -2.63 7.20 -31.85
CA PHE A 71 -3.02 5.79 -31.83
C PHE A 71 -3.45 5.35 -30.42
N MET A 72 -2.63 5.61 -29.39
CA MET A 72 -2.98 5.22 -28.02
C MET A 72 -4.09 6.08 -27.43
N GLU A 73 -4.21 7.35 -27.81
CA GLU A 73 -5.37 8.16 -27.45
C GLU A 73 -6.66 7.63 -28.05
N LYS A 74 -6.64 7.19 -29.31
CA LYS A 74 -7.79 6.56 -29.96
C LYS A 74 -8.13 5.26 -29.25
N PHE A 75 -7.14 4.44 -28.91
CA PHE A 75 -7.37 3.21 -28.14
C PHE A 75 -8.04 3.51 -26.79
N GLU A 76 -7.52 4.48 -26.04
CA GLU A 76 -8.06 4.88 -24.73
C GLU A 76 -9.52 5.34 -24.85
N LYS A 77 -9.86 6.12 -25.89
CA LYS A 77 -11.22 6.59 -26.17
C LYS A 77 -12.18 5.42 -26.46
N GLU A 78 -11.73 4.42 -27.22
CA GLU A 78 -12.56 3.26 -27.57
C GLU A 78 -12.67 2.26 -26.40
N LYS A 79 -11.59 2.05 -25.64
CA LYS A 79 -11.56 1.25 -24.41
C LYS A 79 -12.57 1.76 -23.39
N ARG A 80 -12.59 3.08 -23.12
CA ARG A 80 -13.54 3.70 -22.17
C ARG A 80 -15.00 3.56 -22.57
N LYS A 81 -15.31 3.49 -23.87
CA LYS A 81 -16.68 3.43 -24.39
C LYS A 81 -17.11 2.01 -24.81
N PHE A 82 -16.26 1.02 -24.55
CA PHE A 82 -16.53 -0.34 -24.99
C PHE A 82 -17.71 -0.93 -24.20
N SER A 83 -18.63 -1.58 -24.94
CA SER A 83 -19.75 -2.36 -24.40
C SER A 83 -19.77 -3.70 -25.13
N GLY A 84 -19.90 -4.78 -24.38
CA GLY A 84 -19.92 -6.14 -24.92
C GLY A 84 -21.22 -6.43 -25.67
N LYS A 85 -22.33 -5.80 -25.26
CA LYS A 85 -23.67 -5.91 -25.86
C LYS A 85 -23.82 -5.05 -27.12
N SER A 86 -23.41 -3.78 -27.09
CA SER A 86 -23.66 -2.83 -28.19
C SER A 86 -22.71 -2.95 -29.39
N ARG A 87 -21.52 -3.56 -29.21
CA ARG A 87 -20.48 -3.60 -30.25
C ARG A 87 -20.14 -5.00 -30.76
N ALA A 88 -20.94 -6.01 -30.45
CA ALA A 88 -20.65 -7.42 -30.74
C ALA A 88 -20.18 -7.69 -32.20
N ASN A 89 -20.67 -6.92 -33.18
CA ASN A 89 -20.36 -7.09 -34.61
C ASN A 89 -19.56 -5.94 -35.24
N LYS A 90 -19.08 -4.95 -34.47
CA LYS A 90 -18.33 -3.80 -35.02
C LYS A 90 -16.84 -3.93 -34.71
N SER A 91 -16.00 -3.82 -35.74
CA SER A 91 -14.57 -3.61 -35.58
C SER A 91 -14.29 -2.14 -35.25
N ILE A 92 -13.36 -1.93 -34.34
CA ILE A 92 -12.75 -0.63 -34.08
C ILE A 92 -11.62 -0.46 -35.09
N GLU A 93 -11.64 0.63 -35.84
CA GLU A 93 -10.58 0.96 -36.80
C GLU A 93 -9.77 2.14 -36.27
N MET A 94 -8.45 1.99 -36.33
CA MET A 94 -7.50 2.94 -35.77
C MET A 94 -6.36 3.17 -36.75
N HIS A 95 -6.20 4.40 -37.22
CA HIS A 95 -5.14 4.74 -38.16
C HIS A 95 -3.75 4.52 -37.51
N LEU A 96 -2.91 3.74 -38.18
CA LEU A 96 -1.52 3.52 -37.81
C LEU A 96 -0.77 3.00 -39.05
N ARG A 97 0.01 3.87 -39.67
CA ARG A 97 0.77 3.52 -40.85
C ARG A 97 1.92 2.58 -40.51
N MET A 98 1.83 1.33 -40.99
CA MET A 98 2.89 0.33 -40.87
C MET A 98 3.50 0.01 -42.25
N PRO A 99 4.73 0.45 -42.56
CA PRO A 99 5.38 0.11 -43.82
C PRO A 99 5.74 -1.38 -43.86
N ASN A 100 5.78 -1.96 -45.06
CA ASN A 100 6.26 -3.33 -45.31
C ASN A 100 5.42 -4.49 -44.75
N LEU A 101 4.14 -4.28 -44.45
CA LEU A 101 3.23 -5.36 -44.09
C LEU A 101 3.04 -6.37 -45.24
N ASN A 102 3.12 -7.66 -44.93
CA ASN A 102 2.86 -8.73 -45.88
C ASN A 102 1.35 -8.89 -46.13
N LYS A 103 0.86 -8.33 -47.24
CA LYS A 103 -0.55 -8.40 -47.67
C LYS A 103 -1.09 -9.82 -47.84
N ASN A 104 -0.21 -10.80 -48.07
CA ASN A 104 -0.60 -12.19 -48.27
C ASN A 104 -0.69 -12.97 -46.95
N ASP A 105 -0.26 -12.40 -45.83
CA ASP A 105 -0.45 -13.01 -44.51
C ASP A 105 -1.93 -12.90 -44.12
N PRO A 106 -2.63 -14.03 -43.88
CA PRO A 106 -4.06 -14.02 -43.55
C PRO A 106 -4.41 -13.23 -42.28
N ILE A 107 -3.51 -13.22 -41.28
CA ILE A 107 -3.72 -12.52 -40.01
C ILE A 107 -3.65 -11.01 -40.25
N ILE A 108 -2.65 -10.56 -41.02
CA ILE A 108 -2.47 -9.15 -41.37
C ILE A 108 -3.63 -8.68 -42.25
N ALA A 109 -3.98 -9.45 -43.29
CA ALA A 109 -5.08 -9.11 -44.19
C ALA A 109 -6.44 -8.98 -43.48
N ALA A 110 -6.67 -9.77 -42.42
CA ALA A 110 -7.87 -9.66 -41.60
C ALA A 110 -7.80 -8.52 -40.56
N SER A 111 -6.60 -8.09 -40.17
CA SER A 111 -6.37 -7.15 -39.05
C SER A 111 -5.95 -5.75 -39.48
N TYR A 112 -5.72 -5.51 -40.77
CA TYR A 112 -5.23 -4.24 -41.29
C TYR A 112 -5.97 -3.84 -42.57
N ASP A 113 -6.48 -2.60 -42.61
CA ASP A 113 -6.96 -1.98 -43.83
C ASP A 113 -5.81 -1.31 -44.57
N PHE A 114 -5.44 -1.86 -45.72
CA PHE A 114 -4.38 -1.29 -46.56
C PHE A 114 -4.80 -0.03 -47.30
N SER A 115 -6.10 0.26 -47.42
CA SER A 115 -6.60 1.46 -48.12
C SER A 115 -6.57 2.66 -47.17
N ASP A 116 -7.04 2.46 -45.93
CA ASP A 116 -7.15 3.50 -44.91
C ASP A 116 -5.93 3.54 -43.96
N GLU A 117 -4.96 2.66 -44.17
CA GLU A 117 -3.78 2.47 -43.33
C GLU A 117 -4.16 2.33 -41.83
N SER A 118 -5.11 1.43 -41.55
CA SER A 118 -5.75 1.33 -40.23
C SER A 118 -5.71 -0.10 -39.66
N VAL A 119 -5.52 -0.21 -38.35
CA VAL A 119 -5.63 -1.46 -37.61
C VAL A 119 -7.10 -1.73 -37.26
N LYS A 120 -7.54 -2.98 -37.46
CA LYS A 120 -8.86 -3.46 -37.07
C LYS A 120 -8.79 -4.27 -35.77
N ILE A 121 -9.60 -3.89 -34.80
CA ILE A 121 -9.76 -4.58 -33.52
C ILE A 121 -11.20 -5.05 -33.40
N SER A 122 -11.40 -6.36 -33.33
CA SER A 122 -12.71 -6.95 -33.13
C SER A 122 -13.20 -6.77 -31.68
N ALA A 123 -14.51 -6.85 -31.47
CA ALA A 123 -15.07 -6.88 -30.12
C ALA A 123 -14.53 -8.07 -29.30
N LYS A 124 -14.30 -9.23 -29.93
CA LYS A 124 -13.70 -10.41 -29.29
C LYS A 124 -12.30 -10.11 -28.75
N GLU A 125 -11.49 -9.39 -29.52
CA GLU A 125 -10.16 -8.99 -29.09
C GLU A 125 -10.24 -7.98 -27.96
N MET A 126 -11.10 -6.95 -28.06
CA MET A 126 -11.27 -5.98 -26.98
C MET A 126 -11.68 -6.67 -25.67
N LYS A 127 -12.59 -7.65 -25.71
CA LYS A 127 -12.92 -8.49 -24.54
C LYS A 127 -11.67 -9.22 -24.00
N ALA A 128 -10.91 -9.87 -24.87
CA ALA A 128 -9.68 -10.57 -24.49
C ALA A 128 -8.59 -9.66 -23.88
N LEU A 129 -8.61 -8.36 -24.18
CA LEU A 129 -7.73 -7.37 -23.55
C LEU A 129 -8.18 -7.00 -22.13
N ILE A 130 -9.50 -6.91 -21.90
CA ILE A 130 -10.10 -6.44 -20.64
C ILE A 130 -10.32 -7.59 -19.64
N ASP A 131 -10.75 -8.76 -20.11
CA ASP A 131 -11.11 -9.91 -19.27
C ASP A 131 -9.99 -10.38 -18.32
N PRO A 132 -8.71 -10.42 -18.71
CA PRO A 132 -7.63 -10.80 -17.78
C PRO A 132 -7.51 -9.86 -16.58
N VAL A 133 -7.78 -8.56 -16.79
CA VAL A 133 -7.80 -7.53 -15.74
C VAL A 133 -9.00 -7.71 -14.81
N LEU A 134 -10.18 -7.96 -15.38
CA LEU A 134 -11.39 -8.21 -14.60
C LEU A 134 -11.32 -9.49 -13.80
N LYS A 135 -10.80 -10.58 -14.37
CA LYS A 135 -10.60 -11.84 -13.67
C LYS A 135 -9.72 -11.66 -12.42
N LYS A 136 -8.61 -10.92 -12.53
CA LYS A 136 -7.77 -10.58 -11.37
C LYS A 136 -8.54 -9.74 -10.35
N THR A 137 -9.34 -8.77 -10.81
CA THR A 137 -10.17 -7.94 -9.94
C THR A 137 -11.19 -8.76 -9.17
N PHE A 138 -11.88 -9.70 -9.81
CA PHE A 138 -12.87 -10.57 -9.16
C PHE A 138 -12.25 -11.45 -8.09
N LEU A 139 -11.05 -11.99 -8.34
CA LEU A 139 -10.29 -12.72 -7.30
C LEU A 139 -10.00 -11.84 -6.08
N LEU A 140 -9.63 -10.57 -6.27
CA LEU A 140 -9.45 -9.62 -5.18
C LEU A 140 -10.76 -9.36 -4.42
N VAL A 141 -11.90 -9.25 -5.11
CA VAL A 141 -13.21 -9.05 -4.49
C VAL A 141 -13.59 -10.24 -3.61
N LEU A 142 -13.46 -11.46 -4.14
CA LEU A 142 -13.76 -12.70 -3.40
C LEU A 142 -12.86 -12.84 -2.17
N GLU A 143 -11.57 -12.58 -2.32
CA GLU A 143 -10.61 -12.65 -1.21
C GLU A 143 -10.89 -11.56 -0.16
N GLN A 144 -11.23 -10.33 -0.59
CA GLN A 144 -11.62 -9.26 0.33
C GLN A 144 -12.91 -9.58 1.09
N LYS A 145 -13.88 -10.24 0.44
CA LYS A 145 -15.09 -10.77 1.09
C LYS A 145 -14.72 -11.81 2.14
N ARG A 146 -13.92 -12.83 1.79
CA ARG A 146 -13.47 -13.88 2.71
C ARG A 146 -12.78 -13.30 3.95
N ARG A 147 -11.80 -12.41 3.77
CA ARG A 147 -11.10 -11.74 4.88
C ARG A 147 -12.03 -10.88 5.74
N THR A 148 -13.06 -10.28 5.13
CA THR A 148 -14.09 -9.56 5.88
C THR A 148 -14.86 -10.52 6.78
N GLU A 149 -15.31 -11.66 6.25
CA GLU A 149 -16.07 -12.67 7.00
C GLU A 149 -15.25 -13.24 8.16
N GLU A 150 -13.98 -13.54 7.94
CA GLU A 150 -13.05 -14.02 8.96
C GLU A 150 -12.79 -12.99 10.06
N ALA A 151 -12.58 -11.72 9.69
CA ALA A 151 -12.40 -10.65 10.66
C ALA A 151 -13.66 -10.39 11.50
N GLN A 152 -14.84 -10.85 11.05
CA GLN A 152 -16.11 -10.70 11.75
C GLN A 152 -16.56 -11.94 12.53
N GLN A 153 -15.74 -13.00 12.66
CA GLN A 153 -16.08 -14.26 13.36
C GLN A 153 -16.97 -14.03 14.60
N GLY A 154 -18.23 -14.53 14.53
CA GLY A 154 -19.26 -14.38 15.55
C GLY A 154 -20.32 -13.29 15.29
N LYS A 155 -20.11 -12.40 14.30
CA LYS A 155 -21.09 -11.40 13.86
C LYS A 155 -21.65 -11.79 12.49
N LYS A 156 -22.96 -11.93 12.37
CA LYS A 156 -23.66 -12.14 11.08
C LYS A 156 -23.72 -10.84 10.26
N ARG A 157 -22.57 -10.36 9.80
CA ARG A 157 -22.47 -9.19 8.91
C ARG A 157 -22.06 -9.66 7.53
N GLU A 158 -22.99 -9.57 6.59
CA GLU A 158 -22.78 -9.93 5.19
C GLU A 158 -22.39 -8.72 4.37
N LEU A 159 -21.65 -8.94 3.27
CA LEU A 159 -21.38 -7.91 2.28
C LEU A 159 -22.69 -7.55 1.58
N ARG A 160 -23.14 -6.30 1.70
CA ARG A 160 -24.39 -5.83 1.08
C ARG A 160 -24.22 -5.07 -0.22
N THR A 161 -23.12 -4.31 -0.34
CA THR A 161 -22.97 -3.36 -1.44
C THR A 161 -21.52 -3.33 -1.92
N ILE A 162 -21.32 -3.32 -3.23
CA ILE A 162 -20.06 -3.02 -3.90
C ILE A 162 -20.21 -1.69 -4.63
N ILE A 163 -19.31 -0.75 -4.33
CA ILE A 163 -19.26 0.57 -4.96
C ILE A 163 -18.05 0.57 -5.88
N LEU A 164 -18.28 0.76 -7.18
CA LEU A 164 -17.23 0.77 -8.19
C LEU A 164 -16.83 2.21 -8.50
N CYS A 165 -15.54 2.52 -8.35
CA CYS A 165 -15.00 3.85 -8.65
C CYS A 165 -13.70 3.75 -9.42
N GLY A 166 -13.11 4.90 -9.77
CA GLY A 166 -11.92 4.97 -10.59
C GLY A 166 -12.22 4.96 -12.10
N GLY A 167 -11.24 5.34 -12.90
CA GLY A 167 -11.42 5.58 -14.32
C GLY A 167 -11.83 4.35 -15.13
N LEU A 168 -11.32 3.17 -14.77
CA LEU A 168 -11.63 1.93 -15.48
C LEU A 168 -13.08 1.48 -15.22
N SER A 169 -13.63 1.75 -14.04
CA SER A 169 -15.03 1.42 -13.72
C SER A 169 -16.06 2.16 -14.57
N GLY A 170 -15.67 3.25 -15.25
CA GLY A 170 -16.55 3.98 -16.17
C GLY A 170 -16.72 3.32 -17.55
N CYS A 171 -16.09 2.18 -17.79
CA CYS A 171 -16.27 1.41 -19.02
C CYS A 171 -17.55 0.55 -18.93
N PRO A 172 -18.53 0.68 -19.86
CA PRO A 172 -19.77 -0.10 -19.81
C PRO A 172 -19.57 -1.61 -19.80
N TYR A 173 -18.54 -2.12 -20.47
CA TYR A 173 -18.23 -3.55 -20.42
C TYR A 173 -17.76 -4.02 -19.03
N VAL A 174 -17.12 -3.15 -18.25
CA VAL A 174 -16.76 -3.46 -16.86
C VAL A 174 -18.01 -3.59 -16.01
N GLU A 175 -18.98 -2.69 -16.20
CA GLU A 175 -20.30 -2.77 -15.55
C GLU A 175 -21.01 -4.10 -15.89
N GLU A 176 -21.16 -4.42 -17.18
CA GLU A 176 -21.76 -5.69 -17.65
C GLU A 176 -21.12 -6.92 -16.98
N ARG A 177 -19.78 -6.95 -16.86
CA ARG A 177 -19.05 -8.08 -16.28
C ARG A 177 -19.16 -8.15 -14.76
N PHE A 178 -19.33 -7.02 -14.08
CA PHE A 178 -19.57 -6.99 -12.64
C PHE A 178 -20.98 -7.45 -12.30
N GLU A 179 -22.00 -7.10 -13.11
CA GLU A 179 -23.36 -7.64 -12.99
C GLU A 179 -23.33 -9.17 -13.07
N GLU A 180 -22.71 -9.71 -14.13
CA GLU A 180 -22.54 -11.16 -14.33
C GLU A 180 -21.80 -11.81 -13.14
N PHE A 181 -20.71 -11.21 -12.66
CA PHE A 181 -19.98 -11.71 -11.50
C PHE A 181 -20.83 -11.73 -10.22
N VAL A 182 -21.66 -10.71 -9.98
CA VAL A 182 -22.53 -10.67 -8.80
C VAL A 182 -23.59 -11.76 -8.86
N ASP A 183 -24.18 -11.98 -10.02
CA ASP A 183 -25.20 -13.01 -10.21
C ASP A 183 -24.62 -14.42 -10.06
N GLU A 184 -23.46 -14.68 -10.66
CA GLU A 184 -22.83 -16.00 -10.70
C GLU A 184 -22.09 -16.36 -9.40
N GLU A 185 -21.29 -15.44 -8.85
CA GLU A 185 -20.35 -15.73 -7.74
C GLU A 185 -20.85 -15.20 -6.39
N LEU A 186 -21.77 -14.24 -6.38
CA LEU A 186 -22.32 -13.63 -5.16
C LEU A 186 -23.83 -13.88 -5.01
N GLU A 187 -24.38 -14.80 -5.79
CA GLU A 187 -25.79 -15.25 -5.73
C GLU A 187 -26.81 -14.10 -5.88
N GLY A 188 -26.44 -13.00 -6.54
CA GLY A 188 -27.32 -11.83 -6.71
C GLY A 188 -27.64 -11.09 -5.40
N LYS A 189 -26.91 -11.36 -4.30
CA LYS A 189 -27.20 -10.80 -2.96
C LYS A 189 -26.56 -9.45 -2.68
N VAL A 190 -25.76 -8.93 -3.61
CA VAL A 190 -24.92 -7.74 -3.42
C VAL A 190 -25.32 -6.64 -4.38
N ASP A 191 -25.69 -5.48 -3.86
CA ASP A 191 -26.02 -4.32 -4.67
C ASP A 191 -24.76 -3.74 -5.32
N LEU A 192 -24.80 -3.50 -6.63
CA LEU A 192 -23.78 -2.72 -7.33
C LEU A 192 -24.17 -1.26 -7.37
N VAL A 193 -23.23 -0.39 -6.99
CA VAL A 193 -23.40 1.06 -7.03
C VAL A 193 -22.33 1.66 -7.91
N TYR A 194 -22.78 2.33 -8.97
CA TYR A 194 -21.97 3.12 -9.88
C TYR A 194 -22.20 4.61 -9.58
N PRO A 195 -21.21 5.32 -9.02
CA PRO A 195 -21.28 6.77 -8.89
C PRO A 195 -21.45 7.41 -10.26
N GLU A 196 -22.20 8.51 -10.35
CA GLU A 196 -22.39 9.27 -11.60
C GLU A 196 -21.06 9.71 -12.23
N TYR A 197 -20.05 10.02 -11.39
CA TYR A 197 -18.72 10.46 -11.83
C TYR A 197 -17.61 9.60 -11.21
N PRO A 198 -17.47 8.32 -11.62
CA PRO A 198 -16.60 7.35 -10.96
C PRO A 198 -15.11 7.74 -11.02
N TRP A 199 -14.68 8.34 -12.14
CA TRP A 199 -13.32 8.90 -12.33
C TRP A 199 -12.95 9.95 -11.26
N SER A 200 -13.91 10.80 -10.88
CA SER A 200 -13.65 11.91 -9.95
C SER A 200 -14.03 11.62 -8.50
N ALA A 201 -14.70 10.49 -8.23
CA ALA A 201 -15.26 10.15 -6.92
C ALA A 201 -14.19 10.17 -5.81
N ILE A 202 -13.00 9.63 -6.09
CA ILE A 202 -11.88 9.58 -5.15
C ILE A 202 -11.39 10.99 -4.77
N VAL A 203 -11.16 11.85 -5.77
CA VAL A 203 -10.68 13.22 -5.55
C VAL A 203 -11.75 14.06 -4.83
N ARG A 204 -13.01 13.92 -5.23
CA ARG A 204 -14.13 14.59 -4.53
C ARG A 204 -14.21 14.14 -3.07
N GLY A 205 -14.09 12.84 -2.81
CA GLY A 205 -14.05 12.29 -1.45
C GLY A 205 -12.87 12.84 -0.63
N ALA A 206 -11.69 12.97 -1.25
CA ALA A 206 -10.52 13.57 -0.60
C ALA A 206 -10.75 15.05 -0.24
N VAL A 207 -11.33 15.85 -1.14
CA VAL A 207 -11.69 17.25 -0.87
C VAL A 207 -12.71 17.35 0.27
N ILE A 208 -13.77 16.53 0.23
CA ILE A 208 -14.77 16.48 1.31
C ILE A 208 -14.11 16.09 2.64
N SER A 209 -13.23 15.09 2.64
CA SER A 209 -12.52 14.65 3.86
C SER A 209 -11.47 15.65 4.35
N GLY A 210 -10.98 16.56 3.50
CA GLY A 210 -10.06 17.63 3.90
C GLY A 210 -10.80 18.83 4.50
N LEU A 211 -11.98 19.14 3.99
CA LEU A 211 -12.84 20.23 4.47
C LEU A 211 -13.66 19.83 5.70
N LEU A 212 -14.11 18.58 5.76
CA LEU A 212 -14.89 18.00 6.85
C LEU A 212 -14.04 17.00 7.65
N LYS A 213 -14.60 16.46 8.73
CA LYS A 213 -13.97 15.34 9.44
C LYS A 213 -14.11 14.06 8.60
N SER A 214 -13.02 13.30 8.48
CA SER A 214 -13.07 11.98 7.86
C SER A 214 -14.17 11.12 8.51
N PRO A 215 -15.06 10.48 7.72
CA PRO A 215 -16.10 9.59 8.25
C PRO A 215 -15.52 8.28 8.79
N VAL A 216 -14.27 7.93 8.41
CA VAL A 216 -13.62 6.70 8.88
C VAL A 216 -13.14 6.89 10.31
N THR A 217 -13.86 6.28 11.24
CA THR A 217 -13.62 6.39 12.69
C THR A 217 -12.60 5.36 13.18
N PHE A 218 -12.64 4.16 12.59
CA PHE A 218 -11.74 3.06 12.91
C PHE A 218 -11.11 2.48 11.66
N ARG A 219 -9.79 2.30 11.69
CA ARG A 219 -9.00 1.67 10.64
C ARG A 219 -8.44 0.33 11.10
N ARG A 220 -7.90 -0.44 10.18
CA ARG A 220 -7.16 -1.68 10.47
C ARG A 220 -5.68 -1.46 10.23
N CYS A 221 -4.85 -1.79 11.22
CA CYS A 221 -3.40 -1.68 11.06
C CYS A 221 -2.93 -2.63 9.95
N ARG A 222 -2.09 -2.13 9.03
CA ARG A 222 -1.68 -2.87 7.83
C ARG A 222 -0.58 -3.90 8.11
N ASP A 223 0.27 -3.59 9.08
CA ASP A 223 1.45 -4.36 9.45
C ASP A 223 1.47 -4.53 10.96
N HIS A 224 2.16 -5.56 11.45
CA HIS A 224 2.60 -5.59 12.83
C HIS A 224 3.68 -4.51 13.00
N LEU A 225 3.63 -3.74 14.08
CA LEU A 225 4.60 -2.68 14.37
C LEU A 225 5.25 -2.93 15.73
N GLY A 226 6.57 -2.87 15.78
CA GLY A 226 7.32 -3.25 16.96
C GLY A 226 8.73 -2.68 17.02
N ILE A 227 9.44 -3.08 18.05
CA ILE A 227 10.86 -2.80 18.27
C ILE A 227 11.62 -4.09 18.48
N SER A 228 12.90 -4.09 18.14
CA SER A 228 13.84 -5.14 18.56
C SER A 228 14.32 -4.84 19.97
N VAL A 229 14.23 -5.83 20.85
CA VAL A 229 14.66 -5.76 22.24
C VAL A 229 15.64 -6.88 22.54
N HIS A 230 16.23 -6.80 23.73
CA HIS A 230 16.93 -7.93 24.31
C HIS A 230 16.17 -8.47 25.53
N VAL A 231 16.22 -9.79 25.73
CA VAL A 231 15.51 -10.52 26.81
C VAL A 231 16.49 -11.39 27.61
N PRO A 232 16.13 -11.96 28.78
CA PRO A 232 17.06 -12.81 29.53
C PRO A 232 17.47 -14.00 28.67
N PHE A 233 18.77 -14.29 28.63
CA PHE A 233 19.25 -15.38 27.79
C PHE A 233 18.75 -16.72 28.33
N ASP A 234 18.23 -17.54 27.42
CA ASP A 234 17.67 -18.86 27.69
C ASP A 234 18.19 -19.79 26.61
N ARG A 235 19.09 -20.70 27.00
CA ARG A 235 19.76 -21.66 26.10
C ARG A 235 18.78 -22.59 25.37
N THR A 236 17.56 -22.76 25.86
CA THR A 236 16.56 -23.63 25.24
C THR A 236 15.80 -22.95 24.10
N LYS A 237 15.85 -21.61 24.02
CA LYS A 237 15.07 -20.81 23.07
C LYS A 237 15.93 -19.95 22.14
N HIS A 238 17.07 -19.51 22.65
CA HIS A 238 17.94 -18.53 22.01
C HIS A 238 19.19 -19.19 21.44
N LYS A 239 19.64 -18.67 20.30
CA LYS A 239 20.88 -19.11 19.65
C LYS A 239 22.07 -18.47 20.36
N ASP A 240 23.24 -19.10 20.29
CA ASP A 240 24.43 -18.59 20.97
C ASP A 240 24.94 -17.28 20.35
N GLU A 241 24.68 -17.04 19.06
CA GLU A 241 25.00 -15.80 18.35
C GLU A 241 24.13 -14.61 18.82
N GLU A 242 23.00 -14.89 19.47
CA GLU A 242 22.11 -13.87 20.04
C GLU A 242 22.62 -13.37 21.40
N ARG A 243 23.66 -13.99 21.99
CA ARG A 243 24.19 -13.58 23.30
C ARG A 243 24.70 -12.15 23.29
N TYR A 244 24.31 -11.40 24.31
CA TYR A 244 24.72 -10.03 24.55
C TYR A 244 24.89 -9.80 26.05
N ILE A 245 26.00 -9.18 26.46
CA ILE A 245 26.19 -8.76 27.85
C ILE A 245 25.73 -7.31 27.98
N CYS A 246 24.57 -7.12 28.60
CA CYS A 246 24.03 -5.81 28.90
C CYS A 246 24.77 -5.22 30.11
N PRO A 247 25.33 -3.99 30.02
CA PRO A 247 26.10 -3.38 31.10
C PRO A 247 25.34 -3.27 32.43
N VAL A 248 24.00 -3.17 32.36
CA VAL A 248 23.14 -2.99 33.55
C VAL A 248 22.28 -4.21 33.90
N GLN A 249 22.23 -5.25 33.05
CA GLN A 249 21.38 -6.44 33.27
C GLN A 249 22.07 -7.80 33.06
N GLY A 250 23.36 -7.83 32.71
CA GLY A 250 24.12 -9.07 32.52
C GLY A 250 23.76 -9.80 31.21
N LEU A 251 23.74 -11.13 31.23
CA LEU A 251 23.58 -11.97 30.04
C LEU A 251 22.15 -11.94 29.47
N ARG A 252 22.02 -11.56 28.20
CA ARG A 252 20.77 -11.34 27.47
C ARG A 252 20.84 -11.97 26.07
N ALA A 253 19.69 -12.15 25.44
CA ALA A 253 19.56 -12.47 24.02
C ALA A 253 19.09 -11.22 23.26
N LYS A 254 19.84 -10.73 22.27
CA LYS A 254 19.47 -9.59 21.42
C LYS A 254 18.60 -10.03 20.24
N GLY A 255 18.03 -9.06 19.50
CA GLY A 255 17.32 -9.33 18.25
C GLY A 255 15.93 -9.96 18.42
N GLN A 256 15.34 -9.85 19.61
CA GLN A 256 14.02 -10.41 19.88
C GLN A 256 12.94 -9.37 19.57
N MET A 257 11.93 -9.73 18.80
CA MET A 257 10.87 -8.81 18.41
C MET A 257 9.85 -8.64 19.53
N LEU A 258 9.52 -7.37 19.83
CA LEU A 258 8.39 -6.98 20.65
C LEU A 258 7.41 -6.18 19.79
N TRP A 259 6.37 -6.86 19.32
CA TRP A 259 5.28 -6.27 18.54
C TRP A 259 4.30 -5.55 19.49
N HIS A 260 4.13 -4.25 19.28
CA HIS A 260 3.26 -3.39 20.09
C HIS A 260 1.89 -3.16 19.46
N VAL A 261 1.77 -3.37 18.16
CA VAL A 261 0.54 -3.29 17.40
C VAL A 261 0.51 -4.46 16.44
N SER A 262 -0.62 -5.15 16.39
CA SER A 262 -0.78 -6.28 15.49
C SER A 262 -1.39 -5.86 14.15
N LYS A 263 -1.01 -6.56 13.07
CA LYS A 263 -1.74 -6.49 11.79
C LYS A 263 -3.22 -6.77 12.02
N GLY A 264 -4.10 -5.99 11.39
CA GLY A 264 -5.55 -6.07 11.56
C GLY A 264 -6.10 -5.46 12.86
N GLU A 265 -5.24 -4.98 13.76
CA GLU A 265 -5.67 -4.32 15.00
C GLU A 265 -6.53 -3.10 14.67
N ARG A 266 -7.59 -2.91 15.47
CA ARG A 266 -8.55 -1.82 15.32
C ARG A 266 -7.98 -0.51 15.86
N ILE A 267 -7.65 0.42 14.98
CA ILE A 267 -7.04 1.71 15.31
C ILE A 267 -8.07 2.83 15.28
N SER A 268 -8.13 3.64 16.33
CA SER A 268 -8.96 4.85 16.39
C SER A 268 -8.12 6.11 16.19
N ALA A 269 -8.76 7.23 15.80
CA ALA A 269 -8.06 8.46 15.41
C ALA A 269 -7.05 9.02 16.44
N ASN A 270 -7.29 8.75 17.73
CA ASN A 270 -6.47 9.25 18.83
C ASN A 270 -5.74 8.14 19.59
N MET A 271 -5.65 6.94 19.01
CA MET A 271 -5.04 5.79 19.67
C MET A 271 -3.55 6.04 19.92
N ARG A 272 -3.16 5.85 21.18
CA ARG A 272 -1.79 5.98 21.67
C ARG A 272 -1.36 4.68 22.32
N ARG A 273 -0.16 4.20 21.97
CA ARG A 273 0.52 3.10 22.66
C ARG A 273 1.77 3.67 23.32
N LYS A 274 1.94 3.36 24.61
CA LYS A 274 3.15 3.71 25.36
C LYS A 274 3.91 2.44 25.68
N PHE A 275 5.21 2.48 25.50
CA PHE A 275 6.11 1.39 25.84
C PHE A 275 7.33 1.95 26.56
N GLU A 276 7.67 1.29 27.66
CA GLU A 276 8.80 1.66 28.51
C GLU A 276 10.05 0.95 27.99
N VAL A 277 11.04 1.73 27.62
CA VAL A 277 12.37 1.27 27.22
C VAL A 277 13.42 1.96 28.09
N TYR A 278 14.68 1.63 27.87
CA TYR A 278 15.76 2.36 28.49
C TYR A 278 16.95 2.45 27.54
N ALA A 279 17.77 3.47 27.75
CA ALA A 279 19.08 3.59 27.15
C ALA A 279 20.14 3.50 28.25
N VAL A 280 21.30 2.94 27.90
CA VAL A 280 22.47 2.92 28.78
C VAL A 280 23.47 3.92 28.24
N ALA A 281 23.86 4.87 29.08
CA ALA A 281 24.99 5.73 28.83
C ALA A 281 26.24 5.00 29.34
N GLU A 282 26.99 4.41 28.41
CA GLU A 282 28.29 3.77 28.65
C GLU A 282 29.41 4.82 28.60
N ASP A 283 30.49 4.58 29.34
CA ASP A 283 31.61 5.52 29.57
C ASP A 283 31.10 6.85 30.14
N PHE A 284 30.18 6.77 31.11
CA PHE A 284 29.55 7.96 31.68
C PHE A 284 30.53 8.83 32.45
N ASP A 285 31.71 8.30 32.78
CA ASP A 285 32.81 9.02 33.38
C ASP A 285 33.68 9.82 32.39
N ASP A 286 33.54 9.60 31.08
CA ASP A 286 34.29 10.31 30.04
C ASP A 286 33.86 11.77 29.90
N GLU A 287 34.67 12.69 30.42
CA GLU A 287 34.42 14.14 30.36
C GLU A 287 34.47 14.72 28.94
N GLU A 288 35.17 14.09 28.00
CA GLU A 288 35.33 14.58 26.62
C GLU A 288 34.11 14.26 25.75
N LYS A 289 33.26 13.32 26.16
CA LYS A 289 32.05 12.93 25.44
C LYS A 289 30.94 13.98 25.56
N GLU A 290 30.82 14.82 24.53
CA GLU A 290 29.89 15.94 24.51
C GLU A 290 28.45 15.58 24.12
N ASP A 291 28.27 14.54 23.30
CA ASP A 291 27.00 14.12 22.71
C ASP A 291 26.62 12.69 23.09
N TRP A 292 25.36 12.49 23.43
CA TRP A 292 24.78 11.24 23.89
C TRP A 292 23.55 10.91 23.06
N VAL A 293 23.77 10.37 21.87
CA VAL A 293 22.71 10.05 20.91
C VAL A 293 22.57 8.54 20.79
N VAL A 294 21.33 8.05 20.83
CA VAL A 294 21.01 6.65 20.52
C VAL A 294 19.98 6.59 19.39
N PHE A 295 20.04 5.55 18.58
CA PHE A 295 19.09 5.30 17.51
C PHE A 295 18.21 4.11 17.86
N GLN A 296 16.90 4.26 17.65
CA GLN A 296 15.92 3.19 17.86
C GLN A 296 15.22 2.91 16.54
N ASP A 297 15.44 1.72 15.99
CA ASP A 297 14.69 1.22 14.83
C ASP A 297 13.29 0.80 15.25
N LEU A 298 12.32 1.18 14.43
CA LEU A 298 10.95 0.67 14.43
C LEU A 298 10.83 -0.31 13.27
N TYR A 299 10.31 -1.49 13.55
CA TYR A 299 10.18 -2.57 12.59
C TYR A 299 8.72 -2.83 12.24
N GLY A 300 8.51 -3.30 11.01
CA GLY A 300 7.24 -3.75 10.48
C GLY A 300 7.29 -5.22 10.04
N CYS A 301 6.13 -5.88 10.03
CA CYS A 301 5.92 -7.17 9.37
C CYS A 301 4.53 -7.20 8.72
N SER A 302 4.48 -7.50 7.43
CA SER A 302 3.23 -7.54 6.65
C SER A 302 2.56 -8.91 6.65
N GLU A 303 3.19 -9.95 7.21
CA GLU A 303 2.61 -11.29 7.31
C GLU A 303 1.51 -11.37 8.36
N ASP A 304 0.63 -12.36 8.25
CA ASP A 304 -0.45 -12.55 9.23
C ASP A 304 0.12 -12.96 10.59
N ASP A 305 1.12 -13.84 10.60
CA ASP A 305 1.86 -14.24 11.80
C ASP A 305 3.18 -13.47 11.92
N ALA A 306 3.31 -12.70 13.00
CA ALA A 306 4.51 -11.91 13.23
C ALA A 306 5.67 -12.79 13.73
N PRO A 307 6.87 -12.69 13.12
CA PRO A 307 8.04 -13.48 13.53
C PRO A 307 8.54 -13.07 14.92
N LYS A 308 9.27 -13.97 15.58
CA LYS A 308 9.78 -13.71 16.94
C LYS A 308 11.15 -13.04 16.94
N ARG A 309 11.92 -13.19 15.86
CA ARG A 309 13.27 -12.63 15.73
C ARG A 309 13.34 -11.56 14.65
N MET A 310 14.24 -10.62 14.85
CA MET A 310 14.46 -9.47 13.97
C MET A 310 15.19 -9.84 12.68
N ASP A 311 16.02 -10.89 12.69
CA ASP A 311 16.81 -11.37 11.54
C ASP A 311 16.00 -12.22 10.55
N GLU A 312 14.72 -12.47 10.83
CA GLU A 312 13.84 -13.19 9.92
C GLU A 312 13.49 -12.33 8.70
N GLN A 313 13.52 -12.93 7.51
CA GLN A 313 13.37 -12.23 6.21
C GLN A 313 12.07 -11.42 6.05
N LEU A 314 11.08 -11.67 6.92
CA LEU A 314 9.76 -11.04 6.90
C LEU A 314 9.71 -9.72 7.69
N VAL A 315 10.77 -9.40 8.45
CA VAL A 315 10.87 -8.15 9.21
C VAL A 315 11.56 -7.08 8.37
N PHE A 316 10.94 -5.91 8.25
CA PHE A 316 11.56 -4.74 7.59
C PHE A 316 11.72 -3.59 8.58
N THR A 317 12.75 -2.77 8.38
CA THR A 317 12.89 -1.51 9.13
C THR A 317 11.91 -0.50 8.57
N ALA A 318 10.90 -0.12 9.35
CA ALA A 318 9.91 0.87 8.96
C ALA A 318 10.50 2.29 9.02
N THR A 319 11.16 2.62 10.13
CA THR A 319 11.88 3.90 10.27
C THR A 319 12.88 3.81 11.42
N GLN A 320 13.76 4.81 11.53
CA GLN A 320 14.73 4.93 12.62
C GLN A 320 14.53 6.27 13.34
N MET A 321 14.45 6.21 14.67
CA MET A 321 14.30 7.39 15.52
C MET A 321 15.64 7.74 16.17
N LYS A 322 16.07 8.99 16.00
CA LYS A 322 17.17 9.57 16.79
C LYS A 322 16.64 10.02 18.16
N ILE A 323 17.29 9.58 19.23
CA ILE A 323 16.99 9.98 20.61
C ILE A 323 18.23 10.68 21.17
N ASP A 324 18.09 11.96 21.52
CA ASP A 324 19.14 12.77 22.11
C ASP A 324 19.03 12.77 23.64
N LEU A 325 19.97 12.09 24.30
CA LEU A 325 20.11 12.00 25.75
C LEU A 325 21.07 13.05 26.30
N THR A 326 21.71 13.87 25.46
CA THR A 326 22.71 14.85 25.86
C THR A 326 22.23 15.78 26.97
N PRO A 327 21.01 16.39 26.89
CA PRO A 327 20.51 17.25 27.95
C PRO A 327 20.28 16.49 29.26
N VAL A 328 19.85 15.23 29.15
CA VAL A 328 19.56 14.35 30.28
C VAL A 328 20.84 13.93 31.00
N VAL A 329 21.86 13.51 30.25
CA VAL A 329 23.18 13.15 30.77
C VAL A 329 23.86 14.34 31.42
N LYS A 330 23.86 15.52 30.76
CA LYS A 330 24.43 16.76 31.33
C LYS A 330 23.73 17.16 32.63
N SER A 331 22.40 17.01 32.72
CA SER A 331 21.66 17.26 33.96
C SER A 331 22.04 16.28 35.07
N GLU A 332 22.23 15.00 34.74
CA GLU A 332 22.59 13.97 35.72
C GLU A 332 24.02 14.14 36.24
N ARG A 333 24.98 14.46 35.36
CA ARG A 333 26.36 14.81 35.75
C ARG A 333 26.39 16.00 36.70
N ARG A 334 25.61 17.05 36.43
CA ARG A 334 25.48 18.22 37.33
C ARG A 334 24.94 17.83 38.70
N ARG A 335 23.93 16.95 38.76
CA ARG A 335 23.35 16.44 40.01
C ARG A 335 24.40 15.67 40.82
N LEU A 336 25.06 14.67 40.22
CA LEU A 336 26.10 13.87 40.89
C LEU A 336 27.25 14.74 41.40
N LYS A 337 27.70 15.72 40.60
CA LYS A 337 28.72 16.68 41.01
C LYS A 337 28.28 17.53 42.22
N SER A 338 27.03 17.98 42.24
CA SER A 338 26.49 18.75 43.37
C SER A 338 26.37 17.91 44.66
N GLU A 339 26.10 16.61 44.51
CA GLU A 339 26.02 15.65 45.61
C GLU A 339 27.38 15.06 46.02
N ARG A 340 28.47 15.46 45.33
CA ARG A 340 29.84 14.92 45.51
C ARG A 340 29.91 13.39 45.37
N GLN A 341 29.06 12.83 44.51
CA GLN A 341 29.09 11.41 44.19
C GLN A 341 30.04 11.14 43.02
N PRO A 342 30.79 10.02 43.04
CA PRO A 342 31.57 9.61 41.88
C PRO A 342 30.64 9.31 40.71
N TRP A 343 31.14 9.50 39.50
CA TRP A 343 30.40 9.12 38.31
C TRP A 343 30.43 7.60 38.17
N PRO A 344 29.26 6.95 38.02
CA PRO A 344 29.22 5.53 37.70
C PRO A 344 29.73 5.31 36.27
N GLU A 345 30.28 4.14 36.00
CA GLU A 345 30.73 3.72 34.65
C GLU A 345 29.57 3.69 33.65
N ASN A 346 28.41 3.18 34.09
CA ASN A 346 27.21 3.01 33.26
C ASN A 346 25.98 3.60 33.95
N VAL A 347 25.19 4.42 33.23
CA VAL A 347 23.93 4.97 33.74
C VAL A 347 22.75 4.55 32.89
N LYS A 348 21.73 3.97 33.53
CA LYS A 348 20.46 3.64 32.90
C LYS A 348 19.50 4.85 32.90
N PHE A 349 19.02 5.22 31.73
CA PHE A 349 17.95 6.21 31.57
C PHE A 349 16.67 5.53 31.07
N ASN A 350 15.61 5.53 31.87
CA ASN A 350 14.29 5.08 31.43
C ASN A 350 13.67 6.11 30.47
N ILE A 351 13.10 5.61 29.39
CA ILE A 351 12.51 6.38 28.29
C ILE A 351 11.14 5.77 27.99
N THR A 352 10.12 6.60 27.87
CA THR A 352 8.82 6.20 27.35
C THR A 352 8.75 6.53 25.88
N LEU A 353 8.49 5.53 25.04
CA LEU A 353 8.16 5.73 23.64
C LEU A 353 6.63 5.81 23.52
N GLU A 354 6.13 6.91 22.98
CA GLU A 354 4.71 7.15 22.73
C GLU A 354 4.44 7.11 21.23
N MET A 355 3.71 6.09 20.79
CA MET A 355 3.32 5.88 19.41
C MET A 355 1.86 6.29 19.19
N ARG A 356 1.64 7.20 18.23
CA ARG A 356 0.32 7.69 17.80
C ARG A 356 -0.03 7.06 16.45
N LEU A 357 -1.02 6.19 16.47
CA LEU A 357 -1.33 5.28 15.35
C LEU A 357 -2.44 5.80 14.43
N GLY A 358 -3.29 6.68 14.94
CA GLY A 358 -4.57 7.00 14.32
C GLY A 358 -4.68 8.33 13.62
N SER A 359 -3.58 9.07 13.41
CA SER A 359 -3.72 10.45 12.92
C SER A 359 -4.53 10.46 11.62
N ASN A 360 -5.47 11.41 11.48
CA ASN A 360 -6.32 11.53 10.29
C ASN A 360 -5.50 11.75 8.99
N ARG A 361 -4.22 12.06 9.13
CA ARG A 361 -3.26 12.25 8.04
C ARG A 361 -2.60 10.96 7.56
N GLY A 362 -2.89 9.80 8.18
CA GLY A 362 -2.24 8.53 7.83
C GLY A 362 -0.77 8.49 8.26
N ILE A 363 -0.44 9.23 9.31
CA ILE A 363 0.91 9.40 9.82
C ILE A 363 1.04 8.61 11.12
N LEU A 364 2.08 7.77 11.19
CA LEU A 364 2.56 7.15 12.42
C LEU A 364 3.60 8.09 13.05
N GLU A 365 3.29 8.65 14.21
CA GLU A 365 4.23 9.49 14.96
C GLU A 365 4.71 8.72 16.18
N VAL A 366 6.03 8.61 16.36
CA VAL A 366 6.63 8.04 17.57
C VAL A 366 7.50 9.09 18.23
N THR A 367 7.24 9.35 19.51
CA THR A 367 8.00 10.31 20.32
C THR A 367 8.67 9.61 21.48
N ALA A 368 9.99 9.80 21.63
CA ALA A 368 10.73 9.43 22.82
C ALA A 368 10.61 10.52 23.88
N ARG A 369 10.23 10.15 25.10
CA ARG A 369 10.04 11.07 26.23
C ARG A 369 10.71 10.54 27.48
N ARG A 370 11.22 11.46 28.31
CA ARG A 370 11.57 11.19 29.70
C ARG A 370 10.86 12.22 30.56
N LYS A 371 9.94 11.76 31.42
CA LYS A 371 9.02 12.64 32.15
C LYS A 371 8.29 13.58 31.18
N ASN A 372 8.46 14.89 31.30
CA ASN A 372 7.83 15.90 30.44
C ASN A 372 8.72 16.39 29.28
N THR A 373 9.94 15.86 29.16
CA THR A 373 10.89 16.28 28.12
C THR A 373 10.84 15.33 26.94
N SER A 374 10.69 15.87 25.72
CA SER A 374 10.86 15.11 24.48
C SER A 374 12.35 15.00 24.16
N LEU A 375 12.80 13.78 23.84
CA LEU A 375 14.20 13.44 23.53
C LEU A 375 14.39 13.14 22.05
N GLY A 376 13.32 12.88 21.32
CA GLY A 376 13.33 12.52 19.92
C GLY A 376 11.93 12.32 19.40
N ASN A 377 11.74 12.52 18.10
CA ASN A 377 10.49 12.30 17.40
C ASN A 377 10.80 11.81 15.99
N VAL A 378 10.03 10.84 15.53
CA VAL A 378 10.04 10.38 14.15
C VAL A 378 8.62 10.29 13.64
N VAL A 379 8.46 10.65 12.38
CA VAL A 379 7.20 10.66 11.68
C VAL A 379 7.35 9.74 10.48
N LEU A 380 6.60 8.66 10.47
CA LEU A 380 6.46 7.79 9.32
C LEU A 380 5.15 8.12 8.62
N GLU A 381 5.27 8.72 7.44
CA GLU A 381 4.17 8.78 6.50
C GLU A 381 4.07 7.40 5.86
N TYR A 382 2.90 6.77 5.94
CA TYR A 382 2.64 5.60 5.10
C TYR A 382 2.57 6.09 3.66
N GLU A 383 3.71 6.21 2.98
CA GLU A 383 3.73 6.43 1.54
C GLU A 383 2.93 5.29 0.90
N LYS A 384 1.92 5.67 0.11
CA LYS A 384 1.36 4.75 -0.88
C LYS A 384 2.53 4.33 -1.76
N GLY A 385 2.92 3.05 -1.67
CA GLY A 385 3.95 2.47 -2.51
C GLY A 385 3.81 2.96 -3.95
N THR A 386 4.84 3.66 -4.38
CA THR A 386 5.26 3.93 -5.77
C THR A 386 4.36 3.33 -6.85
N ALA A 387 3.33 4.10 -7.24
CA ALA A 387 2.66 3.94 -8.53
C ALA A 387 3.50 4.53 -9.69
N CYS A 388 4.62 5.19 -9.40
CA CYS A 388 5.55 5.73 -10.41
C CYS A 388 7.02 5.54 -9.97
N SER A 389 7.55 4.33 -10.11
CA SER A 389 8.99 4.13 -10.32
C SER A 389 9.16 3.37 -11.63
N GLY A 390 8.74 4.02 -12.72
CA GLY A 390 9.13 3.68 -14.09
C GLY A 390 10.15 4.72 -14.52
N SER A 391 11.36 4.25 -14.79
CA SER A 391 12.52 4.92 -15.37
C SER A 391 12.21 6.03 -16.39
N LEU A 392 12.76 7.23 -16.14
CA LEU A 392 13.21 8.21 -17.15
C LEU A 392 14.51 8.84 -16.62
N THR A 393 15.65 8.26 -17.00
CA THR A 393 16.68 8.85 -17.88
C THR A 393 17.44 10.03 -17.27
N GLU A 394 18.70 9.75 -16.90
CA GLU A 394 19.78 10.74 -16.99
C GLU A 394 19.78 11.33 -18.40
N GLU A 395 19.59 12.65 -18.53
CA GLU A 395 20.18 13.41 -19.62
C GLU A 395 20.82 14.65 -19.05
N GLY A 396 22.13 14.75 -19.28
CA GLY A 396 22.92 15.92 -18.96
C GLY A 396 22.59 17.09 -19.89
N ARG A 397 22.58 18.28 -19.30
CA ARG A 397 23.39 19.42 -19.73
C ARG A 397 23.61 20.35 -18.56
#